data_AF-A0A9D7KIP2-F1
#
_entry.id   AF-A0A9D7KIP2-F1
#
_cell.length_a   1.000
_cell.length_b   1.000
_cell.length_c   1.000
_cell.angle_alpha   90.00
_cell.angle_beta   90.00
_cell.angle_gamma   90.00
#
_symmetry.space_group_name_H-M   'P 1'
#
loop_
_entity.id
_entity.type
_entity.pdbx_description
1 polymer ?
#
loop_
_entity_poly.entity_id
_entity_poly.type
_entity_poly.pdbx_seq_one_letter_code
_entity_poly.pdbx_strand_id
1 'polypeptide(L)'
;MLALEPGSTLNLDSASSVFCAGDLYINGTETNKVTINFLQPNETKQNSIYLGNGSSAIVKYAQIKNGYSGISALNGFDTLIIDNCNFTNISHAALLLNGTGYDKAKIKNNTYTNCDYAGFFSNLSTVIINSDSANTTSGYYFSGIEYALPKEGLVTIKLYDITGRLVKQLVNEQKPSGRHKTTIESG
;
A
#
# COMPACT_ATOMS: atom_id res chain seq x y z
N MET A 1 -6.65 -2.96 20.45
CA MET A 1 -6.64 -4.01 19.40
C MET A 1 -8.06 -4.14 18.85
N LEU A 2 -8.23 -4.06 17.53
CA LEU A 2 -9.49 -4.35 16.83
C LEU A 2 -9.33 -5.64 16.03
N ALA A 3 -10.27 -6.58 16.16
CA ALA A 3 -10.24 -7.86 15.45
C ALA A 3 -11.57 -8.10 14.71
N LEU A 4 -11.49 -8.51 13.45
CA LEU A 4 -12.63 -8.96 12.65
C LEU A 4 -12.43 -10.42 12.24
N GLU A 5 -13.38 -11.27 12.63
CA GLU A 5 -13.33 -12.73 12.49
C GLU A 5 -13.92 -13.21 11.15
N PRO A 6 -13.60 -14.44 10.69
CA PRO A 6 -14.04 -14.95 9.39
C PRO A 6 -15.55 -14.83 9.16
N GLY A 7 -15.93 -14.42 7.94
CA GLY A 7 -17.33 -14.23 7.55
C GLY A 7 -18.01 -12.97 8.12
N SER A 8 -17.33 -12.19 8.97
CA SER A 8 -17.87 -10.93 9.45
C SER A 8 -18.00 -9.89 8.33
N THR A 9 -18.99 -9.01 8.47
CA THR A 9 -19.20 -7.87 7.57
C THR A 9 -19.29 -6.58 8.37
N LEU A 10 -18.47 -5.60 7.99
CA LEU A 10 -18.51 -4.24 8.50
C LEU A 10 -18.96 -3.31 7.38
N ASN A 11 -20.16 -2.73 7.51
CA ASN A 11 -20.66 -1.68 6.62
C ASN A 11 -20.41 -0.32 7.29
N LEU A 12 -19.79 0.60 6.55
CA LEU A 12 -19.44 1.94 7.03
C LEU A 12 -20.24 2.95 6.21
N ASP A 13 -21.29 3.51 6.81
CA ASP A 13 -22.19 4.46 6.18
C ASP A 13 -21.71 5.90 6.30
N SER A 14 -22.35 6.82 5.56
CA SER A 14 -22.09 8.26 5.65
C SER A 14 -20.61 8.64 5.47
N ALA A 15 -19.87 7.91 4.64
CA ALA A 15 -18.42 8.03 4.46
C ALA A 15 -17.60 7.82 5.75
N SER A 16 -18.09 7.00 6.67
CA SER A 16 -17.38 6.63 7.89
C SER A 16 -16.11 5.82 7.59
N SER A 17 -15.16 5.91 8.52
CA SER A 17 -13.85 5.27 8.44
C SER A 17 -13.58 4.41 9.66
N VAL A 18 -12.66 3.46 9.51
CA VAL A 18 -12.06 2.76 10.65
C VAL A 18 -10.77 3.48 10.99
N PHE A 19 -10.59 3.89 12.24
CA PHE A 19 -9.31 4.43 12.72
C PHE A 19 -8.68 3.45 13.71
N CYS A 20 -7.44 3.05 13.47
CA CYS A 20 -6.68 2.16 14.34
C CYS A 20 -5.39 2.83 14.81
N ALA A 21 -5.28 3.07 16.12
CA ALA A 21 -4.06 3.61 16.75
C ALA A 21 -3.16 2.53 17.38
N GLY A 22 -3.51 1.25 17.24
CA GLY A 22 -2.76 0.12 17.77
C GLY A 22 -2.79 -1.03 16.77
N ASP A 23 -3.04 -2.25 17.23
CA ASP A 23 -3.08 -3.39 16.33
C ASP A 23 -4.47 -3.62 15.72
N LEU A 24 -4.48 -3.83 14.40
CA LEU A 24 -5.64 -4.24 13.61
C LEU A 24 -5.44 -5.66 13.07
N TYR A 25 -6.38 -6.54 13.36
CA TYR A 25 -6.42 -7.89 12.82
C TYR A 25 -7.71 -8.10 12.02
N ILE A 26 -7.56 -8.41 10.74
CA ILE A 26 -8.68 -8.79 9.87
C ILE A 26 -8.31 -10.15 9.32
N ASN A 27 -8.92 -11.21 9.88
CA ASN A 27 -8.54 -12.58 9.60
C ASN A 27 -9.74 -13.32 9.01
N GLY A 28 -9.85 -13.29 7.68
CA GLY A 28 -10.76 -14.18 6.97
C GLY A 28 -10.13 -15.55 6.71
N THR A 29 -10.87 -16.35 5.93
CA THR A 29 -10.37 -17.57 5.29
C THR A 29 -10.72 -17.54 3.80
N GLU A 30 -10.17 -18.46 3.01
CA GLU A 30 -10.49 -18.57 1.56
C GLU A 30 -12.00 -18.64 1.30
N THR A 31 -12.72 -19.38 2.13
CA THR A 31 -14.17 -19.60 1.99
C THR A 31 -15.02 -18.60 2.76
N ASN A 32 -14.53 -18.10 3.90
CA ASN A 32 -15.22 -17.12 4.74
C ASN A 32 -14.40 -15.84 4.88
N LYS A 33 -14.40 -15.02 3.81
CA LYS A 33 -13.71 -13.74 3.81
C LYS A 33 -14.36 -12.73 4.76
N VAL A 34 -13.58 -11.84 5.36
CA VAL A 34 -14.10 -10.66 6.06
C VAL A 34 -14.47 -9.60 5.04
N THR A 35 -15.65 -8.99 5.14
CA THR A 35 -16.04 -7.88 4.25
C THR A 35 -15.98 -6.55 4.98
N ILE A 36 -15.23 -5.59 4.42
CA ILE A 36 -15.31 -4.17 4.76
C ILE A 36 -15.90 -3.44 3.56
N ASN A 37 -17.07 -2.84 3.76
CA ASN A 37 -17.82 -2.16 2.72
C ASN A 37 -18.04 -0.71 3.11
N PHE A 38 -17.35 0.19 2.40
CA PHE A 38 -17.56 1.62 2.52
C PHE A 38 -18.78 2.03 1.70
N LEU A 39 -19.67 2.82 2.29
CA LEU A 39 -20.86 3.30 1.59
C LEU A 39 -20.75 4.80 1.38
N GLN A 40 -20.96 5.21 0.13
CA GLN A 40 -21.04 6.61 -0.30
C GLN A 40 -19.79 7.49 -0.03
N PRO A 41 -18.55 7.03 -0.24
CA PRO A 41 -17.43 7.98 -0.27
C PRO A 41 -17.55 8.93 -1.46
N ASN A 42 -16.95 10.10 -1.33
CA ASN A 42 -16.65 10.98 -2.46
C ASN A 42 -15.40 11.81 -2.16
N GLU A 43 -14.94 12.59 -3.13
CA GLU A 43 -13.70 13.38 -3.02
C GLU A 43 -13.68 14.37 -1.84
N THR A 44 -14.85 14.81 -1.35
CA THR A 44 -14.97 15.71 -0.19
C THR A 44 -15.12 14.96 1.14
N LYS A 45 -15.44 13.66 1.09
CA LYS A 45 -15.61 12.77 2.25
C LYS A 45 -14.87 11.47 2.01
N GLN A 46 -13.56 11.57 2.15
CA GLN A 46 -12.64 10.46 1.97
C GLN A 46 -12.76 9.48 3.14
N ASN A 47 -12.87 8.19 2.84
CA ASN A 47 -12.87 7.15 3.86
C ASN A 47 -11.83 6.08 3.58
N SER A 48 -11.43 5.42 4.66
CA SER A 48 -10.45 4.35 4.63
C SER A 48 -10.42 3.55 5.92
N ILE A 49 -9.64 2.48 5.93
CA ILE A 49 -9.03 1.96 7.15
C ILE A 49 -7.76 2.77 7.40
N TYR A 50 -7.82 3.70 8.35
CA TYR A 50 -6.69 4.54 8.73
C TYR A 50 -5.85 3.87 9.82
N LEU A 51 -4.58 3.66 9.49
CA LEU A 51 -3.54 3.21 10.39
C LEU A 51 -2.81 4.43 10.95
N GLY A 52 -2.87 4.61 12.26
CA GLY A 52 -2.16 5.66 13.00
C GLY A 52 -0.64 5.42 13.02
N ASN A 53 0.12 6.43 13.43
CA ASN A 53 1.58 6.32 13.56
C ASN A 53 1.95 5.15 14.49
N GLY A 54 2.85 4.27 14.02
CA GLY A 54 3.34 3.12 14.79
C GLY A 54 2.32 2.00 14.99
N SER A 55 1.16 2.08 14.34
CA SER A 55 0.19 0.98 14.34
C SER A 55 0.69 -0.23 13.55
N SER A 56 0.12 -1.39 13.84
CA SER A 56 0.33 -2.61 13.06
C SER A 56 -0.99 -3.11 12.49
N ALA A 57 -0.95 -3.68 11.30
CA ALA A 57 -2.10 -4.34 10.70
C ALA A 57 -1.70 -5.65 10.03
N ILE A 58 -2.47 -6.69 10.34
CA ILE A 58 -2.46 -7.97 9.61
C ILE A 58 -3.84 -8.16 9.02
N VAL A 59 -3.92 -8.08 7.69
CA VAL A 59 -5.15 -8.17 6.92
C VAL A 59 -5.02 -9.35 5.97
N LYS A 60 -5.83 -10.39 6.19
CA LYS A 60 -5.80 -11.64 5.45
C LYS A 60 -7.20 -12.03 5.00
N TYR A 61 -7.32 -12.50 3.76
CA TYR A 61 -8.57 -12.99 3.20
C TYR A 61 -9.75 -12.01 3.40
N ALA A 62 -9.51 -10.74 3.12
CA ALA A 62 -10.52 -9.68 3.23
C ALA A 62 -11.07 -9.27 1.86
N GLN A 63 -12.30 -8.75 1.85
CA GLN A 63 -12.91 -8.02 0.74
C GLN A 63 -13.10 -6.58 1.18
N ILE A 64 -12.30 -5.65 0.66
CA ILE A 64 -12.35 -4.23 0.98
C ILE A 64 -12.88 -3.50 -0.25
N LYS A 65 -14.03 -2.84 -0.13
CA LYS A 65 -14.73 -2.34 -1.32
C LYS A 65 -15.41 -0.99 -1.16
N ASN A 66 -15.61 -0.33 -2.30
CA ASN A 66 -16.41 0.89 -2.46
C ASN A 66 -15.90 2.08 -1.63
N GLY A 67 -14.60 2.11 -1.29
CA GLY A 67 -13.97 3.15 -0.49
C GLY A 67 -13.29 4.22 -1.34
N TYR A 68 -12.99 5.37 -0.74
CA TYR A 68 -12.07 6.33 -1.37
C TYR A 68 -10.66 5.73 -1.43
N SER A 69 -10.11 5.34 -0.28
CA SER A 69 -8.91 4.50 -0.18
C SER A 69 -9.23 3.22 0.59
N GLY A 70 -8.64 2.09 0.23
CA GLY A 70 -8.87 0.83 0.95
C GLY A 70 -8.25 0.86 2.36
N ILE A 71 -6.91 0.92 2.42
CA ILE A 71 -6.12 1.05 3.65
C ILE A 71 -5.16 2.22 3.48
N SER A 72 -5.12 3.11 4.48
CA SER A 72 -4.26 4.29 4.50
C SER A 72 -3.36 4.29 5.72
N ALA A 73 -2.04 4.35 5.51
CA ALA A 73 -1.04 4.50 6.56
C ALA A 73 -0.12 5.67 6.20
N LEU A 74 -0.43 6.86 6.72
CA LEU A 74 0.14 8.11 6.20
C LEU A 74 1.30 8.69 7.02
N ASN A 75 1.49 8.18 8.23
CA ASN A 75 2.44 8.71 9.22
C ASN A 75 3.35 7.60 9.74
N GLY A 76 3.66 6.60 8.90
CA GLY A 76 4.46 5.43 9.27
C GLY A 76 3.67 4.37 10.05
N PHE A 77 4.13 3.13 9.96
CA PHE A 77 3.59 1.97 10.66
C PHE A 77 4.73 1.09 11.19
N ASP A 78 4.40 0.12 12.04
CA ASP A 78 5.36 -0.91 12.47
C ASP A 78 5.27 -2.11 11.52
N THR A 79 4.27 -2.99 11.71
CA THR A 79 4.05 -4.13 10.82
C THR A 79 2.82 -3.94 9.95
N LEU A 80 2.97 -4.05 8.62
CA LEU A 80 1.85 -4.12 7.68
C LEU A 80 1.95 -5.37 6.80
N ILE A 81 1.00 -6.28 6.97
CA ILE A 81 0.86 -7.50 6.18
C ILE A 81 -0.53 -7.51 5.55
N ILE A 82 -0.59 -7.57 4.22
CA ILE A 82 -1.83 -7.63 3.44
C ILE A 82 -1.72 -8.81 2.50
N ASP A 83 -2.52 -9.85 2.73
CA ASP A 83 -2.37 -11.14 2.06
C ASP A 83 -3.73 -11.72 1.62
N ASN A 84 -3.82 -12.23 0.40
CA ASN A 84 -5.03 -12.89 -0.13
C ASN A 84 -6.31 -12.02 -0.08
N CYS A 85 -6.17 -10.70 -0.18
CA CYS A 85 -7.27 -9.75 -0.11
C CYS A 85 -7.76 -9.33 -1.51
N ASN A 86 -9.03 -8.93 -1.56
CA ASN A 86 -9.67 -8.37 -2.75
C ASN A 86 -10.02 -6.91 -2.48
N PHE A 87 -9.47 -6.00 -3.27
CA PHE A 87 -9.82 -4.59 -3.30
C PHE A 87 -10.70 -4.32 -4.52
N THR A 88 -11.85 -3.69 -4.33
CA THR A 88 -12.81 -3.48 -5.43
C THR A 88 -13.49 -2.12 -5.37
N ASN A 89 -13.61 -1.43 -6.50
CA ASN A 89 -14.26 -0.11 -6.61
C ASN A 89 -13.62 0.91 -5.64
N ILE A 90 -12.30 1.07 -5.71
CA ILE A 90 -11.58 2.06 -4.89
C ILE A 90 -11.24 3.27 -5.74
N SER A 91 -11.80 4.43 -5.42
CA SER A 91 -11.73 5.63 -6.26
C SER A 91 -10.45 6.46 -6.11
N HIS A 92 -9.48 5.98 -5.34
CA HIS A 92 -8.16 6.57 -5.21
C HIS A 92 -7.11 5.46 -5.11
N ALA A 93 -6.67 5.05 -3.93
CA ALA A 93 -5.69 3.99 -3.79
C ALA A 93 -6.21 2.87 -2.90
N ALA A 94 -6.18 1.63 -3.40
CA ALA A 94 -6.47 0.46 -2.58
C ALA A 94 -5.54 0.41 -1.37
N LEU A 95 -4.25 0.70 -1.58
CA LEU A 95 -3.25 0.89 -0.53
C LEU A 95 -2.59 2.26 -0.68
N LEU A 96 -2.80 3.15 0.29
CA LEU A 96 -2.16 4.46 0.35
C LEU A 96 -1.15 4.49 1.49
N LEU A 97 0.13 4.30 1.18
CA LEU A 97 1.17 4.17 2.20
C LEU A 97 2.20 5.28 2.05
N ASN A 98 2.39 6.03 3.12
CA ASN A 98 3.45 7.02 3.26
C ASN A 98 4.29 6.65 4.49
N GLY A 99 5.54 6.27 4.22
CA GLY A 99 6.47 5.83 5.25
C GLY A 99 7.06 6.98 6.05
N THR A 100 7.05 6.83 7.36
CA THR A 100 7.79 7.64 8.35
C THR A 100 8.06 6.82 9.63
N GLY A 101 8.32 5.51 9.50
CA GLY A 101 8.43 4.56 10.62
C GLY A 101 9.24 3.28 10.31
N TYR A 102 8.92 2.15 10.94
CA TYR A 102 9.65 0.86 10.83
C TYR A 102 9.28 0.08 9.54
N ASP A 103 9.26 0.75 8.38
CA ASP A 103 8.42 0.33 7.25
C ASP A 103 9.02 -0.81 6.39
N LYS A 104 8.46 -2.02 6.54
CA LYS A 104 8.63 -3.20 5.65
C LYS A 104 7.28 -3.84 5.31
N ALA A 105 6.45 -3.15 4.52
CA ALA A 105 5.14 -3.69 4.11
C ALA A 105 5.31 -4.97 3.28
N LYS A 106 4.51 -5.99 3.61
CA LYS A 106 4.41 -7.24 2.86
C LYS A 106 3.02 -7.35 2.26
N ILE A 107 2.94 -7.19 0.95
CA ILE A 107 1.69 -7.14 0.18
C ILE A 107 1.74 -8.31 -0.81
N LYS A 108 0.89 -9.32 -0.65
CA LYS A 108 0.97 -10.55 -1.43
C LYS A 108 -0.38 -11.15 -1.80
N ASN A 109 -0.43 -11.83 -2.94
CA ASN A 109 -1.59 -12.59 -3.41
C ASN A 109 -2.90 -11.77 -3.42
N ASN A 110 -2.81 -10.47 -3.64
CA ASN A 110 -3.96 -9.58 -3.63
C ASN A 110 -4.51 -9.38 -5.04
N THR A 111 -5.81 -9.16 -5.12
CA THR A 111 -6.49 -8.78 -6.36
C THR A 111 -7.07 -7.39 -6.23
N TYR A 112 -6.82 -6.54 -7.23
CA TYR A 112 -7.30 -5.17 -7.29
C TYR A 112 -8.14 -5.01 -8.55
N THR A 113 -9.41 -4.68 -8.41
CA THR A 113 -10.36 -4.58 -9.52
C THR A 113 -11.08 -3.25 -9.49
N ASN A 114 -11.10 -2.53 -10.62
CA ASN A 114 -11.76 -1.22 -10.72
C ASN A 114 -11.29 -0.28 -9.60
N CYS A 115 -9.97 -0.20 -9.42
CA CYS A 115 -9.35 0.76 -8.51
C CYS A 115 -8.55 1.76 -9.34
N ASP A 116 -8.41 2.98 -8.87
CA ASP A 116 -7.55 3.96 -9.54
C ASP A 116 -6.07 3.60 -9.39
N TYR A 117 -5.64 3.26 -8.17
CA TYR A 117 -4.32 2.68 -7.88
C TYR A 117 -4.46 1.37 -7.11
N ALA A 118 -3.74 0.31 -7.51
CA ALA A 118 -3.55 -0.86 -6.66
C ALA A 118 -2.74 -0.50 -5.41
N GLY A 119 -1.74 0.37 -5.57
CA GLY A 119 -1.05 0.98 -4.44
C GLY A 119 -0.36 2.29 -4.82
N PHE A 120 -0.42 3.25 -3.92
CA PHE A 120 0.33 4.50 -3.97
C PHE A 120 1.29 4.52 -2.78
N PHE A 121 2.58 4.45 -3.07
CA PHE A 121 3.62 4.24 -2.08
C PHE A 121 4.64 5.38 -2.10
N SER A 122 4.89 5.97 -0.94
CA SER A 122 5.86 7.04 -0.77
C SER A 122 6.69 6.84 0.49
N ASN A 123 7.96 7.22 0.45
CA ASN A 123 8.86 7.29 1.61
C ASN A 123 9.00 5.98 2.43
N LEU A 124 8.80 4.82 1.81
CA LEU A 124 8.95 3.51 2.46
C LEU A 124 10.38 2.99 2.36
N SER A 125 10.92 2.42 3.45
CA SER A 125 12.27 1.87 3.45
C SER A 125 12.40 0.57 2.65
N THR A 126 11.34 -0.25 2.64
CA THR A 126 11.23 -1.47 1.83
C THR A 126 9.76 -1.80 1.63
N VAL A 127 9.40 -2.27 0.44
CA VAL A 127 8.09 -2.88 0.16
C VAL A 127 8.33 -4.19 -0.57
N ILE A 128 7.65 -5.25 -0.13
CA ILE A 128 7.64 -6.54 -0.82
C ILE A 128 6.25 -6.75 -1.39
N ILE A 129 6.16 -6.73 -2.72
CA ILE A 129 4.94 -7.04 -3.48
C ILE A 129 5.18 -8.35 -4.23
N ASN A 130 4.32 -9.36 -4.04
CA ASN A 130 4.48 -10.65 -4.71
C ASN A 130 3.15 -11.27 -5.14
N SER A 131 3.08 -11.74 -6.39
CA SER A 131 1.95 -12.52 -6.93
C SER A 131 0.59 -11.79 -6.90
N ASP A 132 0.60 -10.47 -7.12
CA ASP A 132 -0.61 -9.63 -7.14
C ASP A 132 -1.17 -9.45 -8.55
N SER A 133 -2.50 -9.35 -8.67
CA SER A 133 -3.21 -9.06 -9.93
C SER A 133 -3.93 -7.72 -9.86
N ALA A 134 -3.51 -6.77 -10.68
CA ALA A 134 -4.12 -5.43 -10.75
C ALA A 134 -4.82 -5.21 -12.09
N ASN A 135 -6.15 -5.14 -12.06
CA ASN A 135 -6.98 -4.62 -13.14
C ASN A 135 -7.53 -3.25 -12.70
N THR A 136 -6.64 -2.26 -12.79
CA THR A 136 -6.79 -0.91 -12.23
C THR A 136 -6.38 0.12 -13.28
N THR A 137 -6.79 1.38 -13.09
CA THR A 137 -6.38 2.50 -13.97
C THR A 137 -4.86 2.66 -13.95
N SER A 138 -4.30 2.65 -12.75
CA SER A 138 -2.87 2.63 -12.46
C SER A 138 -2.57 1.42 -11.58
N GLY A 139 -1.52 0.66 -11.90
CA GLY A 139 -1.07 -0.47 -11.09
C GLY A 139 -0.49 0.01 -9.75
N TYR A 140 0.83 -0.08 -9.62
CA TYR A 140 1.55 0.44 -8.46
C TYR A 140 2.28 1.73 -8.81
N TYR A 141 2.14 2.73 -7.95
CA TYR A 141 2.86 3.99 -8.03
C TYR A 141 3.85 4.14 -6.88
N PHE A 142 5.09 4.51 -7.19
CA PHE A 142 6.14 4.79 -6.21
C PHE A 142 6.64 6.22 -6.41
N SER A 143 6.47 7.09 -5.42
CA SER A 143 6.82 8.51 -5.54
C SER A 143 8.32 8.81 -5.42
N GLY A 144 9.15 7.81 -5.13
CA GLY A 144 10.61 7.93 -5.15
C GLY A 144 11.35 6.76 -4.51
N ILE A 145 12.64 6.65 -4.86
CA ILE A 145 13.62 5.74 -4.27
C ILE A 145 14.60 6.59 -3.45
N GLU A 146 14.65 6.32 -2.14
CA GLU A 146 15.57 7.00 -1.22
C GLU A 146 16.71 6.06 -0.83
N TYR A 147 17.93 6.58 -0.78
CA TYR A 147 19.13 5.82 -0.42
C TYR A 147 20.15 6.70 0.30
N ALA A 148 21.03 6.06 1.09
CA ALA A 148 22.09 6.75 1.83
C ALA A 148 23.47 6.19 1.47
N LEU A 149 24.44 7.07 1.27
CA LEU A 149 25.81 6.72 0.98
C LEU A 149 26.72 7.07 2.17
N PRO A 150 27.49 6.11 2.72
CA PRO A 150 28.41 6.37 3.85
C PRO A 150 29.65 7.17 3.42
N LYS A 151 29.96 7.17 2.12
CA LYS A 151 31.06 7.92 1.50
C LYS A 151 30.66 8.24 0.05
N GLU A 152 31.35 9.18 -0.57
CA GLU A 152 31.19 9.46 -2.00
C GLU A 152 31.39 8.19 -2.85
N GLY A 153 30.57 8.03 -3.88
CA GLY A 153 30.69 6.90 -4.80
C GLY A 153 29.75 6.96 -6.00
N LEU A 154 30.11 6.22 -7.05
CA LEU A 154 29.29 6.04 -8.23
C LEU A 154 28.04 5.24 -7.85
N VAL A 155 26.86 5.80 -8.12
CA VAL A 155 25.59 5.13 -7.89
C VAL A 155 24.94 4.81 -9.22
N THR A 156 24.49 3.56 -9.35
CA THR A 156 23.69 3.11 -10.48
C THR A 156 22.37 2.53 -9.97
N ILE A 157 21.25 3.09 -10.42
CA ILE A 157 19.91 2.56 -10.13
C ILE A 157 19.23 2.23 -11.45
N LYS A 158 18.78 0.99 -11.59
CA LYS A 158 18.17 0.44 -12.82
C LYS A 158 16.85 -0.25 -12.46
N LEU A 159 15.84 -0.01 -13.28
CA LEU A 159 14.53 -0.66 -13.22
C LEU A 159 14.47 -1.74 -14.29
N TYR A 160 14.12 -2.96 -13.90
CA TYR A 160 13.96 -4.10 -14.79
C TYR A 160 12.52 -4.61 -14.74
N ASP A 161 12.03 -5.16 -15.85
CA ASP A 161 10.76 -5.90 -15.86
C ASP A 161 10.95 -7.34 -15.34
N ILE A 162 9.86 -8.09 -15.20
CA ILE A 162 9.87 -9.45 -14.67
C ILE A 162 10.65 -10.45 -15.55
N THR A 163 10.96 -10.09 -16.79
CA THR A 163 11.78 -10.92 -17.70
C THR A 163 13.28 -10.61 -17.57
N GLY A 164 13.65 -9.64 -16.72
CA GLY A 164 15.02 -9.19 -16.54
C GLY A 164 15.47 -8.15 -17.58
N ARG A 165 14.56 -7.61 -18.41
CA ARG A 165 14.90 -6.56 -19.38
C ARG A 165 14.96 -5.20 -18.68
N LEU A 166 16.00 -4.42 -18.96
CA LEU A 166 16.15 -3.05 -18.46
C LEU A 166 15.03 -2.17 -19.03
N VAL A 167 14.20 -1.62 -18.14
CA VAL A 167 13.12 -0.68 -18.47
C VAL A 167 13.65 0.76 -18.45
N LYS A 168 14.40 1.13 -17.40
CA LYS A 168 14.91 2.50 -17.22
C LYS A 168 16.15 2.54 -16.33
N GLN A 169 17.10 3.41 -16.63
CA GLN A 169 18.20 3.76 -15.72
C GLN A 169 17.85 5.08 -15.03
N LEU A 170 17.70 5.06 -13.71
CA LEU A 170 17.25 6.20 -12.90
C LEU A 170 18.42 7.05 -12.38
N VAL A 171 19.56 6.42 -12.09
CA VAL A 171 20.79 7.09 -11.63
C VAL A 171 21.99 6.38 -12.25
N ASN A 172 23.01 7.13 -12.66
CA ASN A 172 24.31 6.61 -13.08
C ASN A 172 25.39 7.71 -13.01
N GLU A 173 25.67 8.18 -11.80
CA GLU A 173 26.57 9.33 -11.57
C GLU A 173 27.26 9.26 -10.21
N GLN A 174 28.31 10.06 -10.05
CA GLN A 174 28.96 10.24 -8.76
C GLN A 174 28.03 10.98 -7.80
N LYS A 175 27.90 10.46 -6.57
CA LYS A 175 27.08 11.06 -5.51
C LYS A 175 27.93 11.26 -4.26
N PRO A 176 27.85 12.43 -3.60
CA PRO A 176 28.54 12.65 -2.33
C PRO A 176 27.94 11.76 -1.22
N SER A 177 28.66 11.63 -0.10
CA SER A 177 28.10 11.01 1.10
C SER A 177 26.83 11.73 1.56
N GLY A 178 25.84 11.00 2.06
CA GLY A 178 24.57 11.57 2.54
C GLY A 178 23.34 10.86 1.99
N ARG A 179 22.17 11.44 2.23
CA ARG A 179 20.87 10.94 1.73
C ARG A 179 20.55 11.54 0.37
N HIS A 180 20.02 10.70 -0.51
CA HIS A 180 19.64 11.04 -1.87
C HIS A 180 18.25 10.49 -2.18
N LYS A 181 17.56 11.14 -3.12
CA LYS A 181 16.24 10.72 -3.63
C LYS A 181 16.24 10.78 -5.14
N THR A 182 15.63 9.80 -5.79
CA THR A 182 15.31 9.81 -7.23
C THR A 182 13.86 9.39 -7.42
N THR A 183 13.21 9.78 -8.52
CA THR A 183 11.81 9.48 -8.81
C THR A 183 11.67 8.55 -10.00
N ILE A 184 10.61 7.73 -10.00
CA ILE A 184 10.22 6.95 -11.18
C ILE A 184 9.26 7.83 -11.98
N GLU A 185 9.79 8.74 -12.80
CA GLU A 185 8.93 9.52 -13.70
C GLU A 185 8.44 8.62 -14.84
N SER A 186 7.13 8.57 -15.06
CA SER A 186 6.53 8.05 -16.28
C SER A 186 6.86 9.00 -17.43
N GLY A 187 7.56 8.51 -18.44
CA GLY A 187 7.68 9.20 -19.73
C GLY A 187 6.46 8.95 -20.60
#